data_AF-A0A917MSH7-F1
#
_entry.id   AF-A0A917MSH7-F1
#
_cell.length_a   1.000
_cell.length_b   1.000
_cell.length_c   1.000
_cell.angle_alpha   90.00
_cell.angle_beta   90.00
_cell.angle_gamma   90.00
#
_symmetry.space_group_name_H-M   'P 1'
#
loop_
_entity.id
_entity.type
_entity.pdbx_description
1 polymer ?
#
loop_
_entity_poly.entity_id
_entity_poly.type
_entity_poly.pdbx_seq_one_letter_code
_entity_poly.pdbx_strand_id
1 'polypeptide(L)'
;MKLQLDVKSVIAGAVAAAVIVAAFSFRDTGTADTAARYQTKVSGSEVVILDTYTGKYIIAPEIRNFGKVQWVKGSFTDTWATGLDNKKAVTADEAK
;
A
#
# COMPACT_ATOMS: atom_id res chain seq x y z
N MET A 1 28.86 -42.27 28.84
CA MET A 1 28.88 -40.90 29.42
C MET A 1 27.46 -40.55 29.85
N LYS A 2 27.24 -40.08 31.09
CA LYS A 2 25.93 -39.56 31.55
C LYS A 2 25.98 -38.04 31.43
N LEU A 3 25.16 -37.48 30.55
CA LEU A 3 25.01 -36.03 30.41
C LEU A 3 24.27 -35.51 31.66
N GLN A 4 24.99 -34.88 32.58
CA GLN A 4 24.40 -34.23 33.74
C GLN A 4 23.93 -32.84 33.29
N LEU A 5 22.64 -32.75 32.94
CA LEU A 5 22.02 -31.47 32.60
C LEU A 5 21.73 -30.73 33.92
N ASP A 6 22.49 -29.68 34.20
CA ASP A 6 22.13 -28.75 35.29
C ASP A 6 20.91 -27.94 34.84
N VAL A 7 19.80 -28.14 35.54
CA VAL A 7 18.52 -27.48 35.28
C VAL A 7 18.67 -25.96 35.26
N LYS A 8 19.61 -25.39 36.05
CA LYS A 8 19.87 -23.94 36.04
C LYS A 8 20.45 -23.47 34.72
N SER A 9 21.37 -24.25 34.13
CA SER A 9 21.96 -23.95 32.81
C SER A 9 20.93 -24.07 31.69
N VAL A 10 20.00 -25.03 31.80
CA VAL A 10 18.89 -25.19 30.85
C VAL A 10 17.96 -23.99 30.88
N ILE A 11 17.60 -23.51 32.08
CA ILE A 11 16.75 -22.33 32.25
C ILE A 11 17.45 -21.09 31.70
N ALA A 12 18.73 -20.89 32.00
CA ALA A 12 19.50 -19.76 31.48
C ALA A 12 19.57 -19.77 29.94
N GLY A 13 19.78 -20.94 29.33
CA GLY A 13 19.77 -21.10 27.87
C GLY A 13 18.40 -20.83 27.25
N ALA A 14 17.32 -21.29 27.89
CA ALA A 14 15.96 -21.05 27.44
C ALA A 14 15.59 -19.56 27.48
N VAL A 15 15.97 -18.85 28.55
CA VAL A 15 15.75 -17.40 28.68
C VAL A 15 16.52 -16.63 27.60
N ALA A 16 17.80 -16.97 27.36
CA ALA A 16 18.59 -16.34 26.32
C ALA A 16 17.98 -16.55 24.91
N ALA A 17 17.54 -17.77 24.60
CA ALA A 17 16.87 -18.07 23.34
C ALA A 17 15.54 -17.30 23.20
N ALA A 18 14.74 -17.21 24.27
CA ALA A 18 13.49 -16.47 24.26
C ALA A 18 13.70 -14.97 24.02
N VAL A 19 14.73 -14.36 24.63
CA VAL A 19 15.09 -12.95 24.41
C VAL A 19 15.52 -12.70 22.95
N ILE A 20 16.30 -13.62 22.38
CA ILE A 20 16.72 -13.54 20.98
C ILE A 20 15.50 -13.63 20.05
N VAL A 21 14.63 -14.62 20.26
CA VAL A 21 13.40 -14.78 19.47
C VAL A 21 12.49 -13.56 19.60
N ALA A 22 12.32 -13.03 20.81
CA ALA A 22 11.54 -11.82 21.03
C ALA A 22 12.16 -10.61 20.30
N ALA A 23 13.47 -10.42 20.37
CA ALA A 23 14.17 -9.34 19.68
C ALA A 23 14.03 -9.41 18.14
N PHE A 24 14.03 -10.63 17.57
CA PHE A 24 13.80 -10.82 16.14
C PHE A 24 12.33 -10.78 15.74
N SER A 25 11.41 -11.13 16.65
CA SER A 25 9.96 -11.10 16.40
C SER A 25 9.38 -9.69 16.26
N PHE A 26 10.06 -8.67 16.78
CA PHE A 26 9.67 -7.27 16.61
C PHE A 26 10.16 -6.63 15.30
N ARG A 27 10.78 -7.41 14.40
CA ARG A 27 11.39 -6.87 13.16
C ARG A 27 10.49 -6.94 11.92
N ASP A 28 9.28 -7.47 12.03
CA ASP A 28 8.23 -7.35 11.01
C ASP A 28 7.03 -6.68 11.68
N THR A 29 6.71 -5.41 11.38
CA THR A 29 5.87 -5.03 10.23
C THR A 29 6.22 -3.63 9.70
N GLY A 30 7.42 -3.46 9.13
CA GLY A 30 7.94 -2.17 8.66
C GLY A 30 7.34 -1.61 7.35
N THR A 31 6.19 -2.08 6.88
CA THR A 31 5.60 -1.65 5.58
C THR A 31 4.07 -1.57 5.54
N ALA A 32 3.37 -1.79 6.66
CA ALA A 32 1.90 -1.80 6.65
C ALA A 32 1.24 -0.49 7.12
N ASP A 33 1.91 0.36 7.92
CA ASP A 33 1.22 1.45 8.65
C ASP A 33 1.90 2.84 8.60
N THR A 34 3.12 2.96 8.08
CA THR A 34 3.63 4.29 7.71
C THR A 34 2.99 4.64 6.38
N ALA A 35 2.12 5.66 6.34
CA ALA A 35 1.51 6.16 5.12
C ALA A 35 2.60 6.36 4.04
N ALA A 36 2.76 5.37 3.17
CA ALA A 36 3.79 5.39 2.17
C ALA A 36 3.56 6.60 1.28
N ARG A 37 4.63 7.37 1.01
CA ARG A 37 4.54 8.57 0.18
C ARG A 37 3.87 8.26 -1.16
N TYR A 38 4.19 7.10 -1.74
CA TYR A 38 3.51 6.63 -2.95
C TYR A 38 2.64 5.44 -2.62
N GLN A 39 1.34 5.56 -2.90
CA GLN A 39 0.39 4.46 -2.80
C GLN A 39 -0.07 4.04 -4.19
N THR A 40 -0.03 2.73 -4.44
CA THR A 40 -0.49 2.14 -5.70
C THR A 40 -1.80 1.40 -5.46
N LYS A 41 -2.78 1.62 -6.34
CA LYS A 41 -4.02 0.87 -6.40
C LYS A 41 -4.19 0.35 -7.83
N VAL A 42 -4.63 -0.91 -7.94
CA VAL A 42 -4.91 -1.57 -9.21
C VAL A 42 -6.36 -2.02 -9.17
N SER A 43 -7.12 -1.70 -10.22
CA SER A 43 -8.53 -2.08 -10.36
C SER A 43 -8.77 -2.55 -11.79
N GLY A 44 -9.00 -3.85 -11.97
CA GLY A 44 -9.09 -4.44 -13.31
C GLY A 44 -7.82 -4.20 -14.13
N SER A 45 -7.97 -3.57 -15.30
CA SER A 45 -6.89 -3.20 -16.22
C SER A 45 -6.24 -1.84 -15.92
N GLU A 46 -6.65 -1.17 -14.85
CA GLU A 46 -6.23 0.20 -14.53
C GLU A 46 -5.29 0.24 -13.33
N VAL A 47 -4.29 1.13 -13.40
CA VAL A 47 -3.33 1.36 -12.31
C VAL A 47 -3.33 2.84 -11.93
N VAL A 48 -3.40 3.13 -10.64
CA VAL A 48 -3.26 4.48 -10.08
C VAL A 48 -2.11 4.49 -9.09
N ILE A 49 -1.22 5.49 -9.22
CA ILE A 49 -0.15 5.77 -8.26
C ILE A 49 -0.36 7.18 -7.73
N LEU A 50 -0.54 7.32 -6.42
CA LEU A 50 -0.80 8.58 -5.71
C LEU A 50 0.38 8.96 -4.82
N ASP A 51 0.92 10.16 -4.98
CA ASP A 51 1.76 10.82 -3.98
C ASP A 51 0.85 11.36 -2.87
N THR A 52 0.80 10.68 -1.74
CA THR A 52 -0.07 11.00 -0.60
C THR A 52 0.31 12.31 0.08
N TYR A 53 1.51 12.84 -0.15
CA TYR A 53 1.96 14.10 0.45
C TYR A 53 1.53 15.30 -0.39
N THR A 54 1.43 15.15 -1.71
CA THR A 54 1.13 16.26 -2.63
C THR A 54 -0.23 16.14 -3.32
N GLY A 55 -0.89 14.98 -3.24
CA GLY A 55 -2.10 14.68 -3.98
C GLY A 55 -1.89 14.49 -5.48
N LYS A 56 -0.64 14.54 -5.98
CA LYS A 56 -0.32 14.29 -7.39
C LYS A 56 -0.44 12.81 -7.69
N TYR A 57 -0.88 12.47 -8.88
CA TYR A 57 -1.04 11.07 -9.27
C TYR A 57 -0.65 10.82 -10.73
N ILE A 58 -0.41 9.55 -11.04
CA ILE A 58 -0.37 9.03 -12.41
C ILE A 58 -1.34 7.85 -12.53
N ILE A 59 -2.05 7.78 -13.67
CA ILE A 59 -3.00 6.72 -14.00
C ILE A 59 -2.54 6.07 -15.30
N ALA A 60 -2.51 4.75 -15.33
CA ALA A 60 -2.53 3.97 -16.56
C ALA A 60 -3.97 3.47 -16.77
N PRO A 61 -4.77 4.12 -17.63
CA PRO A 61 -6.11 3.66 -17.94
C PRO A 61 -6.05 2.37 -18.77
N GLU A 62 -7.19 1.69 -18.88
CA GLU A 62 -7.30 0.50 -19.71
C GLU A 62 -6.87 0.78 -21.16
N ILE A 63 -5.82 0.11 -21.60
CA ILE A 63 -5.21 0.32 -22.90
C ILE A 63 -6.14 -0.27 -23.97
N ARG A 64 -6.81 0.59 -24.75
CA ARG A 64 -7.57 0.17 -25.93
C ARG A 64 -6.71 -0.04 -27.19
N ASN A 65 -5.47 0.47 -27.21
CA ASN A 65 -4.55 0.40 -28.35
C ASN A 65 -3.24 -0.32 -27.98
N PHE A 66 -3.01 -1.50 -28.54
CA PHE A 66 -1.78 -2.28 -28.36
C PHE A 66 -0.53 -1.46 -28.73
N GLY A 67 0.48 -1.47 -27.85
CA GLY A 67 1.81 -0.88 -28.10
C GLY A 67 2.04 0.55 -27.60
N LYS A 68 1.04 1.20 -26.99
CA LYS A 68 1.21 2.52 -26.36
C LYS A 68 0.78 2.48 -24.90
N VAL A 69 1.75 2.43 -23.99
CA VAL A 69 1.50 2.65 -22.56
C VAL A 69 1.19 4.14 -22.38
N GLN A 70 -0.07 4.47 -22.10
CA GLN A 70 -0.48 5.84 -21.81
C GLN A 70 -0.47 6.07 -20.29
N TRP A 71 0.38 6.98 -19.84
CA TRP A 71 0.35 7.48 -18.47
C TRP A 71 -0.29 8.86 -18.47
N VAL A 72 -1.37 9.01 -17.70
CA VAL A 72 -2.06 10.28 -17.48
C VAL A 72 -1.63 10.81 -16.12
N LYS A 73 -1.05 12.00 -16.08
CA LYS A 73 -0.68 12.68 -14.83
C LYS A 73 -1.77 13.67 -14.41
N GLY A 74 -1.95 13.86 -13.11
CA GLY A 74 -2.90 14.83 -12.57
C GLY A 74 -2.63 15.18 -11.11
N SER A 75 -3.51 15.99 -10.54
CA SER A 75 -3.57 16.24 -9.11
C SER A 75 -4.99 16.03 -8.60
N PHE A 76 -5.11 15.47 -7.39
CA PHE A 76 -6.41 15.22 -6.79
C PHE A 76 -7.24 16.50 -6.69
N THR A 77 -6.62 17.62 -6.29
CA THR A 77 -7.31 18.90 -6.13
C THR A 77 -7.87 19.42 -7.45
N ASP A 78 -7.09 19.38 -8.53
CA ASP A 78 -7.53 19.89 -9.84
C ASP A 78 -8.65 19.01 -10.41
N THR A 79 -8.51 17.68 -10.29
CA THR A 79 -9.52 16.72 -10.72
C THR A 79 -10.81 16.84 -9.91
N TRP A 80 -10.69 17.06 -8.60
CA TRP A 80 -11.83 17.30 -7.72
C TRP A 80 -12.57 18.59 -8.07
N ALA A 81 -11.84 19.70 -8.25
CA ALA A 81 -12.43 20.98 -8.65
C ALA A 81 -13.16 20.85 -10.00
N THR A 82 -12.50 20.23 -10.98
CA THR A 82 -13.08 19.95 -12.30
C THR A 82 -14.33 19.06 -12.18
N GLY A 83 -14.33 18.05 -11.31
CA GLY A 83 -15.49 17.19 -11.08
C GLY A 83 -16.67 17.91 -10.41
N LEU A 84 -16.38 18.86 -9.50
CA LEU A 84 -17.39 19.69 -8.84
C LEU A 84 -18.00 20.71 -9.83
N ASP A 85 -17.19 21.27 -10.72
CA ASP A 85 -17.63 22.20 -11.76
C ASP A 85 -18.40 21.46 -12.87
N ASN A 86 -17.98 20.23 -13.19
CA ASN A 86 -18.68 19.32 -14.10
C ASN A 86 -19.88 18.61 -13.44
N LYS A 87 -20.60 19.25 -12.51
CA LYS A 87 -21.95 18.81 -12.13
C LYS A 87 -22.85 18.83 -13.36
N LYS A 88 -22.72 17.82 -14.23
CA LYS A 88 -23.79 17.36 -15.09
C LYS A 88 -24.89 16.94 -14.13
N ALA A 89 -25.80 17.87 -13.83
CA ALA A 89 -27.15 17.47 -13.54
C ALA A 89 -27.51 16.51 -14.68
N VAL A 90 -27.77 15.24 -14.35
CA VAL A 90 -28.42 14.33 -15.28
C VAL A 90 -29.76 15.00 -15.58
N THR A 91 -29.81 15.78 -16.66
CA THR A 91 -31.06 16.31 -17.17
C THR A 91 -31.87 15.09 -17.56
N ALA A 92 -33.10 15.03 -17.06
CA ALA A 92 -33.99 13.87 -17.10
C ALA A 92 -34.36 13.34 -18.52
N ASP A 93 -33.74 13.90 -19.57
CA ASP A 93 -33.96 13.51 -20.97
C ASP A 93 -33.13 12.30 -21.42
N GLU A 94 -32.12 11.86 -20.64
CA GLU A 94 -31.34 10.65 -20.96
C GLU A 94 -31.86 9.37 -20.27
N ALA A 95 -33.00 9.44 -19.58
CA ALA A 95 -33.64 8.32 -18.88
C ALA A 95 -34.89 7.76 -19.60
N LYS A 96 -34.88 7.73 -20.93
CA LYS A 96 -35.90 7.07 -21.75
C LYS A 96 -35.33 5.94 -22.58
#